data_AF-A0A1H0UF17-F1
#
_entry.id   AF-A0A1H0UF17-F1
#
_cell.length_a   1.000
_cell.length_b   1.000
_cell.length_c   1.000
_cell.angle_alpha   90.00
_cell.angle_beta   90.00
_cell.angle_gamma   90.00
#
_symmetry.space_group_name_H-M   'P 1'
#
loop_
_entity.id
_entity.type
_entity.pdbx_description
1 polymer ?
#
loop_
_entity_poly.entity_id
_entity_poly.type
_entity_poly.pdbx_seq_one_letter_code
_entity_poly.pdbx_strand_id
1 'polypeptide(L)'
;MFLSALELRNIIESSFLPKRCQCSLSPELKMTVKVYADGSTDTLDLLRTDIDAQHLNSCREIHELIAGLRNDLGNHHVESEHRRVVGKVL
;
A
#
# COMPACT_ATOMS: atom_id res chain seq x y z
N MET A 1 13.07 -20.05 -5.37
CA MET A 1 12.51 -19.45 -6.60
C MET A 1 12.55 -17.95 -6.39
N PHE A 2 13.20 -17.19 -7.28
CA PHE A 2 13.21 -15.72 -7.20
C PHE A 2 12.01 -15.16 -7.98
N LEU A 3 11.29 -14.21 -7.40
CA LEU A 3 10.24 -13.48 -8.09
C LEU A 3 10.88 -12.38 -8.93
N SER A 4 10.37 -12.19 -10.14
CA SER A 4 10.69 -11.00 -10.93
C SER A 4 10.06 -9.76 -10.29
N ALA A 5 10.62 -8.60 -10.61
CA ALA A 5 10.05 -7.31 -10.21
C ALA A 5 8.60 -7.13 -10.67
N LEU A 6 8.20 -7.73 -11.80
CA LEU A 6 6.83 -7.66 -12.28
C LEU A 6 5.89 -8.55 -11.46
N GLU A 7 6.32 -9.77 -11.13
CA GLU A 7 5.53 -10.69 -10.29
C GLU A 7 5.34 -10.13 -8.88
N LEU A 8 6.40 -9.61 -8.26
CA LEU A 8 6.32 -9.00 -6.94
C LEU A 8 5.34 -7.82 -6.93
N ARG A 9 5.42 -6.92 -7.92
CA ARG A 9 4.46 -5.81 -8.07
C ARG A 9 3.04 -6.33 -8.24
N ASN A 10 2.83 -7.30 -9.13
CA ASN A 10 1.48 -7.83 -9.40
C ASN A 10 0.85 -8.49 -8.16
N ILE A 11 1.65 -9.22 -7.37
CA ILE A 11 1.19 -9.83 -6.11
C ILE A 11 0.74 -8.76 -5.13
N ILE A 12 1.57 -7.73 -4.93
CA ILE A 12 1.26 -6.63 -4.01
C ILE A 12 0.05 -5.86 -4.52
N GLU A 13 0.04 -5.40 -5.77
CA GLU A 13 -1.06 -4.62 -6.35
C GLU A 13 -2.40 -5.37 -6.30
N SER A 14 -2.42 -6.64 -6.68
CA SER A 14 -3.64 -7.47 -6.66
C SER A 14 -4.18 -7.69 -5.26
N SER A 15 -3.33 -7.61 -4.22
CA SER A 15 -3.76 -7.80 -2.83
C SER A 15 -4.61 -6.63 -2.28
N PHE A 16 -4.65 -5.49 -2.96
CA PHE A 16 -5.43 -4.32 -2.52
C PHE A 16 -6.78 -4.18 -3.22
N LEU A 17 -7.13 -5.07 -4.16
CA LEU A 17 -8.44 -5.04 -4.79
C LEU A 17 -9.57 -5.08 -3.75
N PRO A 18 -10.65 -4.29 -3.92
CA PRO A 18 -10.99 -3.47 -5.09
C PRO A 18 -10.31 -2.10 -5.16
N LYS A 19 -9.53 -1.68 -4.14
CA LYS A 19 -8.78 -0.42 -4.20
C LYS A 19 -7.72 -0.49 -5.29
N ARG A 20 -7.50 0.63 -5.97
CA ARG A 20 -6.38 0.77 -6.90
C ARG A 20 -5.09 0.85 -6.09
N CYS A 21 -4.14 -0.02 -6.41
CA CYS A 21 -2.78 0.01 -5.89
C CYS A 21 -1.80 0.12 -7.06
N GLN A 22 -0.75 0.91 -6.89
CA GLN A 22 0.35 1.03 -7.82
C GLN A 22 1.67 0.82 -7.08
N CYS A 23 2.47 -0.11 -7.59
CA CYS A 23 3.79 -0.41 -7.09
C CYS A 23 4.84 -0.07 -8.15
N SER A 24 5.86 0.70 -7.78
CA SER A 24 7.03 0.94 -8.61
C SER A 24 8.28 0.45 -7.89
N LEU A 25 9.22 -0.11 -8.64
CA LEU A 25 10.50 -0.58 -8.12
C LEU A 25 11.63 0.15 -8.84
N SER A 26 12.55 0.76 -8.08
CA SER A 26 13.72 1.42 -8.63
C SER A 26 14.83 0.42 -8.99
N PRO A 27 15.84 0.83 -9.77
CA PRO A 27 17.03 0.01 -10.05
C PRO A 27 17.77 -0.44 -8.77
N GLU A 28 17.70 0.35 -7.70
CA GLU A 28 18.30 0.08 -6.38
C GLU A 28 17.44 -0.85 -5.52
N LEU A 29 16.42 -1.49 -6.09
CA LEU A 29 15.48 -2.38 -5.41
C LEU A 29 14.72 -1.68 -4.26
N LYS A 30 14.46 -0.39 -4.41
CA LYS A 30 13.58 0.36 -3.52
C LYS A 30 12.17 0.41 -4.10
N MET A 31 11.22 -0.13 -3.35
CA MET A 31 9.82 -0.17 -3.74
C MET A 31 9.06 1.02 -3.18
N THR A 32 8.19 1.58 -4.01
CA THR A 32 7.17 2.54 -3.62
C THR A 32 5.80 1.94 -3.86
N VAL A 33 4.94 2.00 -2.85
CA VAL A 33 3.55 1.54 -2.88
C VAL A 33 2.62 2.73 -2.70
N LYS A 34 1.66 2.85 -3.60
CA LYS A 34 0.61 3.86 -3.60
C LYS A 34 -0.75 3.17 -3.58
N VAL A 35 -1.58 3.48 -2.58
CA VAL A 35 -2.97 3.00 -2.54
C VAL A 35 -3.90 4.20 -2.64
N TYR A 36 -4.83 4.14 -3.58
CA TYR A 36 -5.75 5.22 -3.88
C TYR A 36 -7.08 5.05 -3.17
N ALA A 37 -7.74 6.17 -2.88
CA ALA A 37 -9.06 6.19 -2.28
C ALA A 37 -10.11 5.59 -3.22
N ASP A 38 -11.20 5.09 -2.63
CA ASP A 38 -12.28 4.48 -3.40
C ASP A 38 -12.96 5.52 -4.30
N GLY A 39 -13.15 5.16 -5.57
CA GLY A 39 -13.84 6.00 -6.55
C GLY A 39 -13.09 7.26 -7.03
N SER A 40 -11.82 7.45 -6.65
CA SER A 40 -11.01 8.59 -7.07
C SER A 40 -9.65 8.16 -7.62
N THR A 41 -9.26 8.69 -8.79
CA THR A 41 -7.98 8.34 -9.43
C THR A 41 -6.76 9.05 -8.84
N ASP A 42 -6.98 10.17 -8.17
CA ASP A 42 -5.90 11.10 -7.76
C ASP A 42 -5.78 11.24 -6.24
N THR A 43 -6.71 10.70 -5.47
CA THR A 43 -6.64 10.73 -4.01
C THR A 43 -5.87 9.53 -3.50
N LEU A 44 -4.79 9.76 -2.76
CA LEU A 44 -3.98 8.71 -2.12
C LEU A 44 -4.42 8.53 -0.66
N ASP A 45 -4.83 7.32 -0.30
CA ASP A 45 -5.04 6.92 1.10
C ASP A 45 -3.71 6.49 1.75
N LEU A 46 -2.76 5.98 0.96
CA LEU A 46 -1.46 5.53 1.44
C LEU A 46 -0.35 5.80 0.42
N LEU A 47 0.78 6.33 0.91
CA LEU A 47 2.05 6.39 0.20
C LEU A 47 3.15 5.83 1.12
N ARG A 48 3.80 4.76 0.68
CA ARG A 48 4.99 4.19 1.33
C ARG A 48 6.12 4.11 0.32
N THR A 49 7.26 4.72 0.65
CA THR A 49 8.47 4.74 -0.15
C THR A 49 9.60 3.98 0.56
N ASP A 50 10.71 3.80 -0.13
CA ASP A 50 11.96 3.26 0.43
C ASP A 50 11.86 1.86 1.03
N ILE A 51 10.84 1.09 0.64
CA ILE A 51 10.70 -0.32 1.02
C ILE A 51 11.84 -1.10 0.40
N ASP A 52 12.59 -1.81 1.22
CA ASP A 52 13.70 -2.63 0.74
C ASP A 52 13.20 -3.94 0.12
N ALA A 53 13.14 -3.99 -1.21
CA ALA A 53 12.64 -5.15 -1.92
C ALA A 53 13.66 -6.31 -1.99
N GLN A 54 14.91 -6.12 -1.56
CA GLN A 54 15.91 -7.21 -1.50
C GLN A 54 15.46 -8.30 -0.50
N HIS A 55 14.72 -7.89 0.52
CA HIS A 55 14.17 -8.75 1.56
C HIS A 55 12.76 -9.28 1.23
N LEU A 56 12.24 -9.05 0.03
CA LEU A 56 10.93 -9.57 -0.38
C LEU A 56 11.09 -10.82 -1.24
N ASN A 57 11.81 -11.81 -0.71
CA ASN A 57 12.22 -13.01 -1.45
C ASN A 57 11.37 -14.26 -1.11
N SER A 58 10.56 -14.19 -0.06
CA SER A 58 9.64 -15.25 0.35
C SER A 58 8.19 -14.78 0.39
N CYS A 59 7.26 -15.72 0.21
CA CYS A 59 5.82 -15.44 0.37
C CYS A 59 5.51 -14.87 1.76
N ARG A 60 6.26 -15.27 2.80
CA ARG A 60 6.09 -14.76 4.16
C ARG A 60 6.40 -13.27 4.24
N GLU A 61 7.57 -12.85 3.79
CA GLU A 61 7.99 -11.43 3.82
C GLU A 61 7.02 -10.55 3.02
N ILE A 62 6.53 -11.04 1.88
CA ILE A 62 5.52 -10.33 1.07
C ILE A 62 4.19 -10.23 1.82
N HIS A 63 3.76 -11.30 2.51
CA HIS A 63 2.52 -11.29 3.28
C HIS A 63 2.60 -10.33 4.48
N GLU A 64 3.74 -10.29 5.16
CA GLU A 64 4.00 -9.36 6.26
C GLU A 64 3.98 -7.91 5.78
N LEU A 65 4.60 -7.62 4.62
CA LEU A 65 4.52 -6.30 4.00
C LEU A 65 3.06 -5.90 3.72
N ILE A 66 2.29 -6.78 3.07
CA ILE A 66 0.88 -6.51 2.75
C ILE A 66 0.06 -6.28 4.03
N ALA A 67 0.29 -7.08 5.07
CA ALA A 67 -0.39 -6.92 6.36
C ALA A 67 -0.06 -5.56 7.01
N GLY A 68 1.22 -5.16 7.00
CA GLY A 68 1.66 -3.86 7.50
C GLY A 68 1.02 -2.70 6.74
N LEU A 69 1.03 -2.74 5.41
CA LEU A 69 0.42 -1.72 4.57
C LEU A 69 -1.10 -1.61 4.79
N ARG A 70 -1.81 -2.73 4.99
CA ARG A 70 -3.24 -2.73 5.31
C ARG A 70 -3.54 -2.18 6.70
N ASN A 71 -2.67 -2.45 7.68
CA ASN A 71 -2.79 -1.87 9.01
C ASN A 71 -2.62 -0.35 8.96
N ASP A 72 -1.61 0.14 8.24
CA ASP A 72 -1.40 1.58 8.01
C ASP A 72 -2.64 2.23 7.39
N LEU A 73 -3.21 1.59 6.36
CA LEU A 73 -4.44 2.06 5.69
C LEU A 73 -5.64 2.14 6.65
N GLY A 74 -5.81 1.13 7.51
CA GLY A 74 -6.86 1.11 8.53
C GLY A 74 -6.72 2.24 9.54
N ASN A 75 -5.50 2.49 10.01
CA ASN A 75 -5.23 3.56 10.99
C ASN A 75 -5.49 4.95 10.41
N HIS A 76 -5.13 5.18 9.14
CA HIS A 76 -5.42 6.44 8.44
C HIS A 76 -6.93 6.70 8.23
N HIS A 77 -7.73 5.64 8.04
CA HIS A 77 -9.18 5.76 7.94
C HIS A 77 -9.81 6.15 9.28
N VAL A 78 -9.36 5.56 10.39
CA VAL A 78 -9.89 5.84 11.74
C VAL A 78 -9.63 7.30 12.14
N GLU A 79 -8.46 7.85 11.81
CA GLU A 79 -8.12 9.25 12.10
C GLU A 79 -8.94 10.24 11.25
N SER A 80 -9.23 9.87 10.00
CA SER A 80 -10.04 10.67 9.08
C SER A 80 -11.53 10.68 9.46
N GLU A 81 -12.06 9.56 9.94
CA GLU A 81 -13.44 9.46 10.44
C GLU A 81 -13.63 10.23 11.77
N HIS A 82 -12.68 10.16 12.70
CA HIS A 82 -12.75 10.93 13.96
C HIS A 82 -12.78 12.44 13.72
N ARG A 83 -12.02 12.94 12.73
CA ARG A 83 -12.02 14.36 12.35
C ARG A 83 -13.31 14.80 11.66
N ARG A 84 -14.03 13.89 10.99
CA ARG A 84 -15.34 14.18 10.38
C ARG A 84 -16.45 14.36 11.42
N VAL A 85 -16.39 13.65 12.56
CA VAL A 85 -17.41 13.78 13.62
C VAL A 85 -17.33 15.12 14.36
N VAL A 86 -16.14 15.70 14.51
CA VAL A 86 -15.95 17.00 15.19
C VAL A 86 -16.41 18.19 14.33
N GLY A 87 -16.54 18.03 13.01
CA GLY A 87 -16.95 19.11 12.10
C GLY A 87 -18.46 19.33 11.94
N LYS A 88 -19.32 18.58 12.67
CA LYS A 88 -20.80 18.63 12.51
C LYS A 88 -21.55 19.36 13.63
N VAL A 89 -20.86 20.19 14.41
CA VAL A 89 -21.49 21.10 15.38
C VAL A 89 -20.83 22.47 15.26
N LEU A 90 -21.23 23.23 14.25
CA LEU A 90 -21.22 24.70 14.21
C LEU A 90 -22.31 25.15 13.23
#